data_AF-A0A8D8M995-F1
#
_entry.id   AF-A0A8D8M995-F1
#
_cell.length_a   1.000
_cell.length_b   1.000
_cell.length_c   1.000
_cell.angle_alpha   90.00
_cell.angle_beta   90.00
_cell.angle_gamma   90.00
#
_symmetry.space_group_name_H-M   'P 1'
#
loop_
_entity.id
_entity.type
_entity.pdbx_description
1 polymer ?
#
loop_
_entity_poly.entity_id
_entity_poly.type
_entity_poly.pdbx_seq_one_letter_code
_entity_poly.pdbx_strand_id
1 'polypeptide(L)'
;MLSFLTNVLLFCFITKAQCANFTSTKAKPPPLKPNVNQKEVELHRLDLRIGNVTHVYLHPNSSHLYCETVDVGEGKDRVIVSGLANYMQPWQLLNTRVVVVCNLKPAKFRGVLSQGMILCASETYNNVTRVEVIHPPEDSKAGNRVFIHNRTGMPDPMLNPKERVWPQIQVDLKTNDEGHVVWKNQRLETIHGPLKVYLLKNAPVY
;
A
#
# COMPACT_ATOMS: atom_id res chain seq x y z
N MET A 1 52.27 -23.32 -2.20
CA MET A 1 51.71 -23.86 -3.46
C MET A 1 50.58 -24.79 -3.05
N LEU A 2 49.33 -24.41 -3.40
CA LEU A 2 48.11 -25.25 -3.40
C LEU A 2 47.65 -25.88 -2.07
N SER A 3 46.36 -25.98 -1.73
CA SER A 3 45.10 -25.40 -2.20
C SER A 3 44.00 -26.09 -1.38
N PHE A 4 43.02 -25.30 -0.92
CA PHE A 4 41.59 -25.61 -0.94
C PHE A 4 41.16 -27.08 -0.90
N LEU A 5 40.66 -27.51 0.26
CA LEU A 5 39.45 -28.31 0.49
C LEU A 5 39.51 -28.83 1.93
N THR A 6 38.34 -29.10 2.52
CA THR A 6 38.07 -29.37 3.95
C THR A 6 37.85 -28.07 4.74
N ASN A 7 36.77 -27.85 5.48
CA ASN A 7 35.96 -28.83 6.19
C ASN A 7 34.63 -28.21 6.68
N VAL A 8 33.62 -29.07 6.80
CA VAL A 8 32.60 -29.08 7.86
C VAL A 8 31.42 -28.11 7.71
N LEU A 9 30.41 -28.64 7.01
CA LEU A 9 29.03 -28.66 7.49
C LEU A 9 28.98 -29.01 8.99
N LEU A 10 28.09 -28.32 9.71
CA LEU A 10 27.50 -28.72 10.99
C LEU A 10 28.31 -28.34 12.25
N PHE A 11 27.85 -27.32 12.98
CA PHE A 11 27.21 -27.52 14.29
C PHE A 11 26.76 -26.22 14.97
N CYS A 12 25.57 -26.29 15.55
CA CYS A 12 25.03 -25.59 16.72
C CYS A 12 24.96 -24.05 16.72
N PHE A 13 23.75 -23.47 16.72
CA PHE A 13 22.91 -23.21 17.91
C PHE A 13 23.52 -22.20 18.89
N ILE A 14 22.64 -21.33 19.42
CA ILE A 14 22.85 -20.20 20.35
C ILE A 14 22.83 -18.86 19.56
N THR A 15 21.80 -18.02 19.62
CA THR A 15 21.00 -17.58 20.78
C THR A 15 19.57 -17.24 20.39
N LYS A 16 18.63 -17.68 21.24
CA LYS A 16 17.30 -17.08 21.43
C LYS A 16 17.44 -15.69 22.05
N ALA A 17 16.38 -14.88 21.90
CA ALA A 17 16.11 -13.56 22.50
C ALA A 17 16.70 -12.39 21.69
N GLN A 18 15.94 -11.37 21.28
CA GLN A 18 14.73 -10.80 21.88
C GLN A 18 13.70 -10.45 20.80
N CYS A 19 12.55 -11.12 20.88
CA CYS A 19 11.28 -10.53 20.46
C CYS A 19 10.97 -9.43 21.49
N ALA A 20 11.09 -8.17 21.08
CA ALA A 20 10.69 -7.02 21.90
C ALA A 20 9.81 -6.08 21.07
N ASN A 21 8.51 -6.38 21.11
CA ASN A 21 7.40 -5.44 21.21
C ASN A 21 7.57 -4.06 20.55
N PHE A 22 7.16 -3.97 19.28
CA PHE A 22 6.38 -2.82 18.85
C PHE A 22 4.94 -3.28 18.65
N THR A 23 4.23 -3.46 19.76
CA THR A 23 2.77 -3.49 19.76
C THR A 23 2.30 -2.09 19.37
N SER A 24 2.18 -1.85 18.06
CA SER A 24 1.11 -0.98 17.59
C SER A 24 -0.16 -1.60 18.11
N THR A 25 -0.68 -1.07 19.22
CA THR A 25 -2.03 -1.33 19.67
C THR A 25 -2.97 -0.97 18.52
N LYS A 26 -3.31 -1.98 17.70
CA LYS A 26 -4.45 -1.93 16.79
C LYS A 26 -5.67 -1.84 17.71
N ALA A 27 -6.03 -0.62 18.07
CA ALA A 27 -7.38 -0.33 18.51
C ALA A 27 -8.29 -0.75 17.37
N LYS A 28 -8.99 -1.88 17.54
CA LYS A 28 -10.11 -2.29 16.71
C LYS A 28 -11.03 -1.06 16.60
N PRO A 29 -11.29 -0.51 15.40
CA PRO A 29 -12.19 0.61 15.30
C PRO A 29 -13.53 0.21 15.95
N PRO A 30 -14.10 1.07 16.80
CA PRO A 30 -15.37 0.76 17.46
C PRO A 30 -16.43 0.46 16.40
N PRO A 31 -17.34 -0.50 16.64
CA PRO A 31 -18.42 -0.81 15.71
C PRO A 31 -19.22 0.47 15.46
N LEU A 32 -19.22 0.92 14.20
CA LEU A 32 -20.01 2.05 13.76
C LEU A 32 -21.48 1.65 13.86
N LYS A 33 -22.24 2.31 14.75
CA LYS A 33 -23.69 2.19 14.80
C LYS A 33 -24.26 2.72 13.47
N PRO A 34 -25.14 1.98 12.77
CA PRO A 34 -25.75 2.48 11.54
C PRO A 34 -26.64 3.67 11.88
N ASN A 35 -26.26 4.84 11.38
CA ASN A 35 -27.08 6.05 11.49
C ASN A 35 -27.85 6.20 10.18
N VAL A 36 -29.18 6.12 10.26
CA VAL A 36 -30.12 5.89 9.13
C VAL A 36 -30.30 7.11 8.20
N ASN A 37 -29.28 7.97 8.06
CA ASN A 37 -29.28 9.11 7.13
C ASN A 37 -27.87 9.48 6.60
N GLN A 38 -26.93 8.55 6.57
CA GLN A 38 -25.62 8.77 5.95
C GLN A 38 -25.65 8.34 4.49
N LYS A 39 -25.53 9.30 3.58
CA LYS A 39 -25.27 9.04 2.16
C LYS A 39 -24.02 8.18 2.06
N GLU A 40 -24.15 7.01 1.44
CA GLU A 40 -23.08 6.02 1.33
C GLU A 40 -21.83 6.64 0.70
N VAL A 41 -20.66 6.40 1.29
CA VAL A 41 -19.39 6.92 0.78
C VAL A 41 -18.98 6.12 -0.46
N GLU A 42 -18.66 6.85 -1.51
CA GLU A 42 -18.36 6.31 -2.83
C GLU A 42 -16.87 6.36 -3.16
N LEU A 43 -16.37 5.34 -3.86
CA LEU A 43 -14.94 5.22 -4.21
C LEU A 43 -14.43 6.42 -5.02
N HIS A 44 -15.24 6.98 -5.91
CA HIS A 44 -14.83 8.06 -6.82
C HIS A 44 -14.38 9.33 -6.10
N ARG A 45 -14.70 9.48 -4.80
CA ARG A 45 -14.22 10.57 -3.95
C ARG A 45 -12.70 10.47 -3.70
N LEU A 46 -12.11 9.27 -3.77
CA LEU A 46 -10.66 9.11 -3.72
C LEU A 46 -10.02 9.46 -5.06
N ASP A 47 -8.89 10.14 -5.01
CA ASP A 47 -8.03 10.30 -6.18
C ASP A 47 -7.00 9.19 -6.20
N LEU A 48 -7.36 8.08 -6.85
CA LEU A 48 -6.47 6.94 -7.05
C LEU A 48 -5.78 7.07 -8.40
N ARG A 49 -4.45 7.05 -8.41
CA ARG A 49 -3.64 7.16 -9.63
C ARG A 49 -2.51 6.15 -9.66
N ILE A 50 -2.05 5.83 -10.85
CA ILE A 50 -0.81 5.09 -11.04
C ILE A 50 0.36 6.01 -10.75
N GLY A 51 1.30 5.53 -9.94
CA GLY A 51 2.56 6.19 -9.62
C GLY A 51 3.76 5.35 -10.08
N ASN A 52 4.82 6.01 -10.53
CA ASN A 52 6.11 5.40 -10.82
C ASN A 52 7.08 5.76 -9.70
N VAL A 53 7.58 4.75 -9.00
CA VAL A 53 8.57 4.97 -7.93
C VAL A 53 9.94 5.20 -8.57
N THR A 54 10.45 6.44 -8.51
CA THR A 54 11.72 6.84 -9.11
C THR A 54 12.89 6.66 -8.15
N HIS A 55 12.65 6.82 -6.85
CA HIS A 55 13.67 6.65 -5.81
C HIS A 55 13.05 6.04 -4.55
N VAL A 56 13.84 5.23 -3.84
CA VAL A 56 13.48 4.63 -2.55
C VAL A 56 14.68 4.68 -1.63
N TYR A 57 14.49 5.20 -0.42
CA TYR A 57 15.53 5.19 0.61
C TYR A 57 14.93 4.95 1.99
N LEU A 58 15.74 4.40 2.90
CA LEU A 58 15.32 4.20 4.29
C LEU A 58 15.11 5.54 4.99
N HIS A 59 14.01 5.67 5.72
CA HIS A 59 13.71 6.90 6.44
C HIS A 59 14.82 7.20 7.46
N PRO A 60 15.36 8.44 7.51
CA PRO A 60 16.54 8.76 8.33
C PRO A 60 16.33 8.48 9.83
N ASN A 61 15.11 8.70 10.31
CA ASN A 61 14.72 8.48 11.71
C ASN A 61 13.90 7.19 11.93
N SER A 62 13.88 6.22 11.02
CA SER A 62 13.11 4.97 11.19
C SER A 62 13.63 3.80 10.35
N SER A 63 13.87 2.66 10.99
CA SER A 63 14.21 1.40 10.30
C SER A 63 13.01 0.70 9.65
N HIS A 64 11.78 1.10 9.98
CA HIS A 64 10.55 0.46 9.48
C HIS A 64 9.85 1.25 8.37
N LEU A 65 10.37 2.43 8.02
CA LEU A 65 9.75 3.30 7.03
C LEU A 65 10.69 3.49 5.84
N TYR A 66 10.11 3.48 4.64
CA TYR A 66 10.76 4.00 3.45
C TYR A 66 10.24 5.39 3.13
N CYS A 67 11.08 6.16 2.45
CA CYS A 67 10.71 7.38 1.76
C CYS A 67 10.82 7.10 0.26
N GLU A 68 9.69 7.12 -0.43
CA GLU A 68 9.61 6.94 -1.87
C GLU A 68 9.40 8.29 -2.57
N THR A 69 10.15 8.54 -3.63
CA THR A 69 9.85 9.60 -4.59
C THR A 69 9.03 8.98 -5.71
N VAL A 70 7.81 9.47 -5.91
CA VAL A 70 6.83 8.86 -6.80
C VAL A 70 6.29 9.89 -7.78
N ASP A 71 6.49 9.64 -9.07
CA ASP A 71 5.85 10.40 -10.15
C ASP A 71 4.41 9.91 -10.31
N VAL A 72 3.44 10.80 -10.08
CA VAL A 72 2.00 10.54 -10.23
C VAL A 72 1.39 11.33 -11.41
N GLY A 73 2.21 11.75 -12.36
CA GLY A 73 1.79 12.44 -13.59
C GLY A 73 1.36 13.90 -13.39
N GLU A 74 1.83 14.55 -12.32
CA GLU A 74 1.49 15.95 -11.98
C GLU A 74 2.59 16.95 -12.35
N GLY A 75 3.66 16.50 -13.00
CA GLY A 75 4.83 17.32 -13.33
C GLY A 75 5.76 17.59 -12.13
N LYS A 76 5.38 17.18 -10.92
CA LYS A 76 6.24 17.17 -9.73
C LYS A 76 6.07 15.86 -8.97
N ASP A 77 7.19 15.23 -8.67
CA ASP A 77 7.22 14.01 -7.87
C ASP A 77 6.76 14.30 -6.44
N ARG A 78 6.04 13.32 -5.87
CA ARG A 78 5.59 13.34 -4.48
C ARG A 78 6.52 12.51 -3.62
N VAL A 79 6.78 12.99 -2.41
CA VAL A 79 7.39 12.16 -1.37
C VAL A 79 6.28 11.41 -0.66
N ILE A 80 6.38 10.09 -0.65
CA ILE A 80 5.50 9.20 0.10
C ILE A 80 6.35 8.53 1.18
N VAL A 81 5.78 8.34 2.36
CA VAL A 81 6.41 7.59 3.43
C VAL A 81 5.59 6.33 3.68
N SER A 82 6.16 5.16 3.39
CA SER A 82 5.50 3.87 3.55
C SER A 82 6.09 3.04 4.69
N GLY A 83 5.27 2.15 5.27
CA GLY A 83 5.71 1.18 6.28
C GLY A 83 6.23 -0.13 5.71
N LEU A 84 6.84 -0.12 4.51
CA LEU A 84 7.17 -1.33 3.76
C LEU A 84 8.55 -1.94 4.07
N ALA A 85 9.41 -1.26 4.84
CA ALA A 85 10.81 -1.67 5.03
C ALA A 85 11.01 -3.02 5.74
N ASN A 86 10.03 -3.48 6.52
CA ASN A 86 10.07 -4.81 7.15
C ASN A 86 9.56 -5.94 6.23
N TYR A 87 8.93 -5.60 5.12
CA TYR A 87 8.18 -6.54 4.28
C TYR A 87 8.78 -6.69 2.89
N MET A 88 9.39 -5.62 2.38
CA MET A 88 9.92 -5.55 1.04
C MET A 88 11.28 -4.90 1.05
N GLN A 89 12.08 -5.32 0.09
CA GLN A 89 13.39 -4.77 -0.16
C GLN A 89 13.27 -3.56 -1.11
N PRO A 90 14.17 -2.57 -1.02
CA PRO A 90 14.00 -1.31 -1.73
C PRO A 90 14.04 -1.49 -3.26
N TRP A 91 14.82 -2.47 -3.76
CA TRP A 91 14.91 -2.77 -5.20
C TRP A 91 13.62 -3.38 -5.79
N GLN A 92 12.71 -3.89 -4.94
CA GLN A 92 11.41 -4.38 -5.39
C GLN A 92 10.42 -3.22 -5.63
N LEU A 93 10.67 -2.07 -5.01
CA LEU A 93 9.87 -0.87 -5.16
C LEU A 93 10.46 0.09 -6.21
N LEU A 94 11.79 0.15 -6.35
CA LEU A 94 12.45 1.01 -7.32
C LEU A 94 12.02 0.68 -8.76
N ASN A 95 11.65 1.71 -9.54
CA ASN A 95 11.14 1.59 -10.91
C ASN A 95 9.86 0.75 -11.05
N THR A 96 9.15 0.51 -9.95
CA THR A 96 7.88 -0.23 -9.95
C THR A 96 6.70 0.73 -10.08
N ARG A 97 5.69 0.29 -10.85
CA ARG A 97 4.37 0.94 -10.95
C ARG A 97 3.52 0.56 -9.75
N VAL A 98 2.99 1.55 -9.06
CA VAL A 98 2.18 1.42 -7.85
C VAL A 98 0.85 2.14 -7.99
N VAL A 99 -0.12 1.85 -7.11
CA VAL A 99 -1.35 2.64 -7.00
C VAL A 99 -1.23 3.57 -5.80
N VAL A 100 -1.53 4.86 -5.99
CA VAL A 100 -1.36 5.91 -4.99
C VAL A 100 -2.67 6.63 -4.71
N VAL A 101 -2.98 6.82 -3.43
CA VAL A 101 -4.03 7.76 -2.99
C VAL A 101 -3.44 9.17 -2.92
N CYS A 102 -3.91 10.05 -3.79
CA CYS A 102 -3.30 11.37 -4.04
C CYS A 102 -4.02 12.54 -3.35
N ASN A 103 -5.26 12.36 -2.87
CA ASN A 103 -6.04 13.44 -2.26
C ASN A 103 -6.22 13.31 -0.73
N LEU A 104 -5.35 12.54 -0.07
CA LEU A 104 -5.25 12.56 1.40
C LEU A 104 -4.59 13.86 1.87
N LYS A 105 -5.03 14.36 3.02
CA LYS A 105 -4.32 15.46 3.68
C LYS A 105 -2.87 15.04 3.98
N PRO A 106 -1.85 15.78 3.51
CA PRO A 106 -0.45 15.45 3.78
C PRO A 106 -0.18 15.33 5.29
N ALA A 107 0.63 14.34 5.66
CA ALA A 107 0.92 14.01 7.05
C ALA A 107 2.43 13.88 7.26
N LYS A 108 2.91 14.36 8.42
CA LYS A 108 4.33 14.25 8.78
C LYS A 108 4.59 12.93 9.51
N PHE A 109 5.55 12.17 9.02
CA PHE A 109 6.06 10.95 9.63
C PHE A 109 7.50 11.21 10.05
N ARG A 110 7.74 11.32 11.37
CA ARG A 110 9.09 11.54 11.96
C ARG A 110 9.92 12.64 11.26
N GLY A 111 9.25 13.72 10.85
CA GLY A 111 9.85 14.90 10.22
C GLY A 111 9.66 14.98 8.71
N VAL A 112 9.42 13.87 8.01
CA VAL A 112 9.21 13.85 6.55
C VAL A 112 7.73 14.01 6.23
N LEU A 113 7.38 14.92 5.31
CA LEU A 113 6.01 15.14 4.87
C LEU A 113 5.65 14.12 3.78
N SER A 114 4.75 13.18 4.10
CA SER A 114 4.16 12.28 3.11
C SER A 114 2.97 12.95 2.42
N GLN A 115 2.97 12.91 1.09
CA GLN A 115 1.98 13.54 0.20
C GLN A 115 1.10 12.53 -0.53
N GLY A 116 1.00 11.31 0.00
CA GLY A 116 0.17 10.25 -0.55
C GLY A 116 0.30 8.96 0.25
N MET A 117 -0.27 7.90 -0.30
CA MET A 117 -0.22 6.56 0.28
C MET A 117 -0.20 5.54 -0.85
N ILE A 118 0.79 4.65 -0.84
CA ILE A 118 0.88 3.52 -1.78
C ILE A 118 -0.06 2.41 -1.29
N LEU A 119 -0.91 1.90 -2.18
CA LEU A 119 -1.83 0.82 -1.87
C LEU A 119 -1.18 -0.55 -2.03
N CYS A 120 -1.37 -1.41 -1.03
CA CYS A 120 -0.88 -2.78 -0.99
C CYS A 120 -1.95 -3.74 -0.50
N ALA A 121 -1.95 -4.97 -1.00
CA ALA A 121 -2.64 -6.07 -0.34
C ALA A 121 -1.81 -6.53 0.86
N SER A 122 -2.48 -6.85 1.97
CA SER A 122 -1.78 -7.45 3.12
C SER A 122 -2.62 -8.48 3.83
N GLU A 123 -1.94 -9.52 4.30
CA GLU A 123 -2.57 -10.62 5.05
C GLU A 123 -1.67 -10.97 6.24
N THR A 124 -2.29 -11.18 7.41
CA THR A 124 -1.61 -11.72 8.59
C THR A 124 -2.12 -13.13 8.85
N TYR A 125 -1.24 -14.12 8.77
CA TYR A 125 -1.53 -15.52 9.09
C TYR A 125 -0.48 -16.04 10.08
N ASN A 126 -0.91 -16.67 11.18
CA ASN A 126 -0.04 -17.18 12.24
C ASN A 126 1.01 -16.16 12.74
N ASN A 127 0.59 -14.92 12.98
CA ASN A 127 1.44 -13.79 13.39
C ASN A 127 2.51 -13.36 12.37
N VAL A 128 2.49 -13.92 11.16
CA VAL A 128 3.34 -13.49 10.04
C VAL A 128 2.51 -12.62 9.11
N THR A 129 2.97 -11.39 8.87
CA THR A 129 2.31 -10.47 7.94
C THR A 129 3.03 -10.50 6.61
N ARG A 130 2.28 -10.74 5.54
CA ARG A 130 2.72 -10.64 4.15
C ARG A 130 2.10 -9.41 3.52
N VAL A 131 2.88 -8.73 2.68
CA VAL A 131 2.44 -7.54 1.96
C VAL A 131 2.82 -7.71 0.50
N GLU A 132 1.93 -7.31 -0.40
CA GLU A 132 2.14 -7.34 -1.84
C GLU A 132 1.67 -6.01 -2.45
N VAL A 133 2.49 -5.44 -3.32
CA VAL A 133 2.14 -4.22 -4.05
C VAL A 133 1.07 -4.55 -5.09
N ILE A 134 0.11 -3.65 -5.28
CA ILE A 134 -0.85 -3.78 -6.38
C ILE A 134 -0.16 -3.45 -7.70
N HIS A 135 -0.24 -4.38 -8.65
CA HIS A 135 0.32 -4.25 -9.99
C HIS A 135 -0.72 -3.70 -10.97
N PRO A 136 -0.48 -2.51 -11.55
CA PRO A 136 -1.29 -1.99 -12.65
C PRO A 136 -1.02 -2.75 -13.96
N PRO A 137 -1.93 -2.67 -14.94
CA PRO A 137 -1.68 -3.15 -16.31
C PRO A 137 -0.36 -2.60 -16.89
N GLU A 138 0.28 -3.37 -17.77
CA GLU A 138 1.60 -3.03 -18.34
C GLU A 138 1.64 -1.67 -19.03
N ASP A 139 0.59 -1.32 -19.77
CA ASP A 139 0.50 -0.07 -20.53
C ASP A 139 0.15 1.15 -19.67
N SER A 140 -0.16 0.96 -18.39
CA SER A 140 -0.50 2.05 -17.49
C SER A 140 0.69 2.96 -17.21
N LYS A 141 0.45 4.27 -17.32
CA LYS A 141 1.44 5.33 -17.10
C LYS A 141 1.16 6.09 -15.81
N ALA A 142 2.19 6.75 -15.28
CA ALA A 142 2.04 7.68 -14.16
C ALA A 142 0.91 8.68 -14.43
N GLY A 143 0.06 8.89 -13.43
CA GLY A 143 -1.11 9.77 -13.50
C GLY A 143 -2.36 9.15 -14.12
N ASN A 144 -2.30 7.96 -14.72
CA ASN A 144 -3.52 7.25 -15.12
C ASN A 144 -4.43 7.04 -13.91
N ARG A 145 -5.72 7.37 -14.06
CA ARG A 145 -6.69 7.25 -12.99
C ARG A 145 -7.12 5.80 -12.82
N VAL A 146 -7.31 5.41 -11.56
CA VAL A 146 -7.94 4.15 -11.19
C VAL A 146 -9.41 4.43 -10.86
N PHE A 147 -10.31 3.65 -11.44
CA PHE A 147 -11.75 3.81 -11.30
C PHE A 147 -12.46 2.44 -11.31
N ILE A 148 -13.76 2.45 -11.03
CA ILE A 148 -14.65 1.31 -11.26
C ILE A 148 -15.37 1.54 -12.58
N HIS A 149 -15.45 0.51 -13.41
CA HIS A 149 -16.16 0.56 -14.69
C HIS A 149 -17.58 1.13 -14.54
N ASN A 150 -17.97 2.04 -15.43
CA ASN A 150 -19.27 2.73 -15.43
C ASN A 150 -19.65 3.50 -14.16
N ARG A 151 -18.72 3.73 -13.21
CA ARG A 151 -18.95 4.69 -12.12
C ARG A 151 -18.40 6.06 -12.48
N THR A 152 -19.29 7.05 -12.49
CA THR A 152 -18.95 8.44 -12.75
C THR A 152 -18.73 9.20 -11.44
N GLY A 153 -17.78 10.12 -11.45
CA GLY A 153 -17.53 11.02 -10.32
C GLY A 153 -16.14 11.62 -10.38
N MET A 154 -15.99 12.83 -9.86
CA MET A 154 -14.70 13.47 -9.68
C MET A 154 -14.21 13.23 -8.25
N PRO A 155 -12.89 13.11 -8.05
CA PRO A 155 -12.32 13.00 -6.72
C PRO A 155 -12.53 14.33 -5.99
N ASP A 156 -12.60 14.25 -4.67
CA ASP A 156 -12.52 15.46 -3.86
C ASP A 156 -11.13 16.07 -4.05
N PRO A 157 -10.98 17.41 -4.16
CA PRO A 157 -9.65 18.04 -4.27
C PRO A 157 -8.71 17.67 -3.11
N MET A 158 -9.28 17.51 -1.92
CA MET A 158 -8.60 17.05 -0.71
C MET A 158 -9.65 16.44 0.23
N LEU A 159 -9.42 15.23 0.73
CA LEU A 159 -10.31 14.60 1.68
C LEU A 159 -10.27 15.31 3.03
N ASN A 160 -11.46 15.53 3.60
CA ASN A 160 -11.62 16.01 4.96
C ASN A 160 -11.44 14.84 5.96
N PRO A 161 -10.43 14.88 6.86
CA PRO A 161 -10.21 13.82 7.84
C PRO A 161 -11.41 13.54 8.75
N LYS A 162 -12.26 14.54 9.01
CA LYS A 162 -13.45 14.41 9.87
C LYS A 162 -14.53 13.53 9.23
N GLU A 163 -14.57 13.46 7.91
CA GLU A 163 -15.54 12.65 7.16
C GLU A 163 -15.14 11.18 7.07
N ARG A 164 -13.90 10.84 7.45
CA ARG A 164 -13.41 9.46 7.50
C ARG A 164 -13.68 8.67 6.21
N VAL A 165 -13.53 9.32 5.05
CA VAL A 165 -13.79 8.75 3.72
C VAL A 165 -12.93 7.51 3.47
N TRP A 166 -11.62 7.61 3.67
CA TRP A 166 -10.69 6.48 3.51
C TRP A 166 -11.06 5.27 4.39
N PRO A 167 -11.24 5.40 5.72
CA PRO A 167 -11.67 4.29 6.56
C PRO A 167 -12.99 3.63 6.12
N GLN A 168 -13.94 4.40 5.59
CA GLN A 168 -15.22 3.86 5.10
C GLN A 168 -15.09 3.12 3.77
N ILE A 169 -14.15 3.51 2.91
CA ILE A 169 -13.88 2.80 1.65
C ILE A 169 -13.04 1.55 1.91
N GLN A 170 -12.04 1.66 2.79
CA GLN A 170 -11.05 0.63 3.06
C GLN A 170 -11.68 -0.69 3.55
N VAL A 171 -12.79 -0.65 4.29
CA VAL A 171 -13.46 -1.88 4.79
C VAL A 171 -13.95 -2.81 3.68
N ASP A 172 -14.25 -2.26 2.50
CA ASP A 172 -14.74 -3.02 1.34
C ASP A 172 -13.67 -3.21 0.26
N LEU A 173 -12.48 -2.63 0.46
CA LEU A 173 -11.36 -2.69 -0.50
C LEU A 173 -10.50 -3.92 -0.21
N LYS A 174 -10.47 -4.85 -1.17
CA LYS A 174 -9.80 -6.15 -1.04
C LYS A 174 -9.37 -6.68 -2.40
N THR A 175 -8.65 -7.79 -2.42
CA THR A 175 -8.43 -8.60 -3.61
C THR A 175 -9.45 -9.74 -3.65
N ASN A 176 -9.85 -10.21 -4.83
CA ASN A 176 -10.71 -11.40 -4.97
C ASN A 176 -9.87 -12.68 -5.15
N ASP A 177 -10.53 -13.81 -5.43
CA ASP A 177 -9.95 -15.13 -5.70
C ASP A 177 -9.13 -15.20 -7.01
N GLU A 178 -9.40 -14.29 -7.94
CA GLU A 178 -8.61 -14.10 -9.16
C GLU A 178 -7.40 -13.16 -8.94
N GLY A 179 -7.30 -12.51 -7.78
CA GLY A 179 -6.28 -11.51 -7.48
C GLY A 179 -6.59 -10.11 -8.00
N HIS A 180 -7.79 -9.87 -8.53
CA HIS A 180 -8.24 -8.53 -8.92
C HIS A 180 -8.51 -7.67 -7.68
N VAL A 181 -8.11 -6.40 -7.71
CA VAL A 181 -8.50 -5.42 -6.68
C VAL A 181 -9.94 -5.02 -6.88
N VAL A 182 -10.75 -5.15 -5.84
CA VAL A 182 -12.19 -4.88 -5.85
C VAL A 182 -12.60 -4.01 -4.66
N TRP A 183 -13.61 -3.17 -4.88
CA TRP A 183 -14.35 -2.46 -3.83
C TRP A 183 -15.82 -2.80 -3.96
N LYS A 184 -16.45 -3.33 -2.88
CA LYS A 184 -17.83 -3.85 -2.91
C LYS A 184 -18.06 -4.86 -4.06
N ASN A 185 -17.06 -5.73 -4.26
CA ASN A 185 -17.00 -6.71 -5.35
C ASN A 185 -16.98 -6.11 -6.77
N GLN A 186 -16.86 -4.79 -6.92
CA GLN A 186 -16.65 -4.13 -8.20
C GLN A 186 -15.16 -3.93 -8.45
N ARG A 187 -14.69 -4.34 -9.63
CA ARG A 187 -13.28 -4.33 -9.97
C ARG A 187 -12.76 -2.91 -10.19
N LEU A 188 -11.58 -2.63 -9.63
CA LEU A 188 -10.81 -1.42 -9.90
C LEU A 188 -9.93 -1.67 -11.13
N GLU A 189 -9.92 -0.68 -12.02
CA GLU A 189 -9.20 -0.74 -13.27
C GLU A 189 -8.67 0.64 -13.67
N THR A 190 -7.74 0.63 -14.61
CA THR A 190 -7.34 1.81 -15.39
C THR A 190 -7.97 1.71 -16.78
N ILE A 191 -7.72 2.72 -17.62
CA ILE A 191 -8.08 2.65 -19.04
C ILE A 191 -7.41 1.48 -19.78
N HIS A 192 -6.34 0.90 -19.23
CA HIS A 192 -5.58 -0.21 -19.81
C HIS A 192 -5.96 -1.58 -19.21
N GLY A 193 -6.93 -1.63 -18.30
CA GLY A 193 -7.41 -2.88 -17.71
C GLY A 193 -7.27 -2.97 -16.18
N PRO A 194 -7.46 -4.17 -15.61
CA PRO A 194 -7.67 -4.36 -14.19
C PRO A 194 -6.38 -4.27 -13.36
N LEU A 195 -6.53 -3.81 -12.12
CA LEU A 195 -5.49 -3.90 -11.10
C LEU A 195 -5.41 -5.32 -10.53
N LYS A 196 -4.19 -5.83 -10.32
CA LYS A 196 -3.97 -7.20 -9.85
C LYS A 196 -2.94 -7.31 -8.75
N VAL A 197 -3.07 -8.37 -7.97
CA VAL A 197 -1.99 -9.00 -7.20
C VAL A 197 -1.86 -10.45 -7.64
N TYR A 198 -0.71 -11.06 -7.42
CA TYR A 198 -0.43 -12.42 -7.84
C TYR A 198 -0.53 -13.43 -6.69
N LEU A 199 -0.18 -13.03 -5.46
CA LEU A 199 -0.05 -13.94 -4.33
C LEU A 199 -1.18 -13.78 -3.29
N LEU A 200 -1.49 -12.55 -2.89
CA LEU A 200 -2.41 -12.25 -1.79
C LEU A 200 -3.85 -12.12 -2.27
N LYS A 201 -4.46 -13.25 -2.63
CA LYS A 201 -5.89 -13.36 -3.00
C LYS A 201 -6.79 -13.30 -1.77
N ASN A 202 -8.01 -12.79 -1.93
CA ASN A 202 -8.99 -12.62 -0.83
C ASN A 202 -8.45 -11.80 0.36
N ALA A 203 -7.47 -10.93 0.12
CA ALA A 203 -6.77 -10.18 1.15
C ALA A 203 -7.27 -8.72 1.19
N PRO A 204 -7.37 -8.10 2.38
CA PRO A 204 -7.67 -6.68 2.48
C PRO A 204 -6.57 -5.82 1.84
N VAL A 205 -6.98 -4.66 1.29
CA VAL A 205 -6.07 -3.67 0.73
C VAL A 205 -5.99 -2.45 1.66
N TYR A 206 -4.79 -1.93 1.84
CA TYR A 206 -4.46 -0.79 2.69
C TYR A 206 -3.59 0.22 1.96
#